data_AF-A0A645CG65-F1
#
_entry.id   AF-A0A645CG65-F1
#
_cell.length_a   1.000
_cell.length_b   1.000
_cell.length_c   1.000
_cell.angle_alpha   90.00
_cell.angle_beta   90.00
_cell.angle_gamma   90.00
#
_symmetry.space_group_name_H-M   'P 1'
#
loop_
_entity.id
_entity.type
_entity.pdbx_description
1 polymer ?
#
loop_
_entity_poly.entity_id
_entity_poly.type
_entity_poly.pdbx_seq_one_letter_code
_entity_poly.pdbx_strand_id
1 'polypeptide(L)'
;MKTCIKCGVEKDLSEFYTPNRSCCKACELRISSERKRLKTISEFPFIDGESWRGITGYEGYYQVSDLGRVRSLFYSNGRKIIFNRLKLLKPAITRDGYLQVTLCVNGSKQQWSIHRLVLSTFTETRDDLQVNHINGIKSDNRLINLEWCTQSENMLHAYRIGLEKPCDNGFKKTVSIVKDGAIIQTYESIREMCRVEGLDRRAVMRVIKGRFTNHKGYTFKVG
;
A
#
# COMPACT_ATOMS: atom_id res chain seq x y z
N MET A 1 -31.31 -37.95 -27.90
CA MET A 1 -31.74 -36.55 -27.80
C MET A 1 -32.57 -36.35 -26.53
N LYS A 2 -32.49 -35.19 -25.89
CA LYS A 2 -33.17 -34.85 -24.64
C LYS A 2 -33.38 -33.34 -24.53
N THR A 3 -34.55 -32.92 -24.05
CA THR A 3 -34.86 -31.50 -23.84
C THR A 3 -34.31 -30.99 -22.51
N CYS A 4 -33.61 -29.86 -22.54
CA CYS A 4 -33.12 -29.21 -21.33
C CYS A 4 -34.24 -28.42 -20.65
N ILE A 5 -34.52 -28.68 -19.36
CA ILE A 5 -35.59 -28.01 -18.60
C ILE A 5 -35.36 -26.50 -18.37
N LYS A 6 -34.16 -25.99 -18.64
CA LYS A 6 -33.79 -24.58 -18.40
C LYS A 6 -33.80 -23.71 -19.64
N CYS A 7 -33.46 -24.25 -20.81
CA CYS A 7 -33.53 -23.50 -22.07
C CYS A 7 -34.62 -23.98 -23.02
N GLY A 8 -35.28 -25.11 -22.73
CA GLY A 8 -36.32 -25.70 -23.60
C GLY A 8 -35.78 -26.31 -24.91
N VAL A 9 -34.47 -26.24 -25.16
CA VAL A 9 -33.85 -26.74 -26.39
C VAL A 9 -33.59 -28.24 -26.30
N GLU A 10 -33.92 -28.97 -27.35
CA GLU A 10 -33.55 -30.37 -27.53
C GLU A 10 -32.06 -30.51 -27.87
N LYS A 11 -31.36 -31.35 -27.12
CA LYS A 11 -29.92 -31.50 -27.19
C LYS A 11 -29.52 -32.96 -27.19
N ASP A 12 -28.35 -33.24 -27.75
CA ASP A 12 -27.76 -34.57 -27.64
C ASP A 12 -27.46 -34.91 -26.16
N LEU A 13 -27.42 -36.21 -25.82
CA LEU A 13 -27.12 -36.66 -24.45
C LEU A 13 -25.72 -36.24 -23.99
N SER A 14 -24.76 -36.08 -24.93
CA SER A 14 -23.41 -35.58 -24.63
C SER A 14 -23.38 -34.13 -24.14
N GLU A 15 -24.44 -33.34 -24.37
CA GLU A 15 -24.59 -31.97 -23.87
C GLU A 15 -25.01 -31.91 -22.38
N PHE A 16 -25.18 -33.06 -21.74
CA PHE A 16 -25.51 -33.19 -20.31
C PHE A 16 -24.35 -33.85 -19.56
N TYR A 17 -24.14 -33.49 -18.29
CA TYR A 17 -23.04 -34.08 -17.50
C TYR A 17 -23.25 -35.58 -17.25
N THR A 18 -24.49 -36.00 -17.07
CA THR A 18 -24.90 -37.41 -17.00
C THR A 18 -26.25 -37.57 -17.70
N PRO A 19 -26.61 -38.77 -18.20
CA PRO A 19 -27.88 -39.00 -18.90
C PRO A 19 -29.12 -38.62 -18.06
N ASN A 20 -29.02 -38.74 -16.73
CA ASN A 20 -30.12 -38.45 -15.81
C ASN A 20 -30.31 -36.96 -15.52
N ARG A 21 -29.31 -36.11 -15.80
CA ARG A 21 -29.41 -34.65 -15.56
C ARG A 21 -30.42 -34.01 -16.49
N SER A 22 -31.35 -33.23 -15.95
CA SER A 22 -32.40 -32.54 -16.71
C SER A 22 -31.97 -31.20 -17.32
N CYS A 23 -30.83 -30.65 -16.87
CA CYS A 23 -30.27 -29.39 -17.33
C CYS A 23 -28.99 -29.63 -18.13
N CYS A 24 -28.85 -29.00 -19.30
CA CYS A 24 -27.65 -29.13 -20.12
C CYS A 24 -26.45 -28.40 -19.50
N LYS A 25 -25.25 -28.80 -19.90
CA LYS A 25 -23.96 -28.24 -19.45
C LYS A 25 -23.92 -26.71 -19.55
N ALA A 26 -24.36 -26.16 -20.68
CA ALA A 26 -24.37 -24.71 -20.91
C ALA A 26 -25.28 -23.95 -19.92
N CYS A 27 -26.49 -24.46 -19.67
CA CYS A 27 -27.42 -23.85 -18.71
C CYS A 27 -26.92 -23.98 -17.27
N GLU A 28 -26.40 -25.14 -16.88
CA GLU A 28 -25.81 -25.31 -15.54
C GLU A 28 -24.63 -24.36 -15.32
N LEU A 29 -23.76 -24.19 -16.33
CA LEU A 29 -22.66 -23.24 -16.29
C LEU A 29 -23.16 -21.79 -16.14
N ARG A 30 -24.16 -21.37 -16.91
CA ARG A 30 -24.76 -20.03 -16.79
C ARG A 30 -25.34 -19.79 -15.39
N ILE A 31 -26.14 -20.73 -14.88
CA ILE A 31 -26.75 -20.62 -13.54
C ILE A 31 -25.68 -20.58 -12.45
N SER A 32 -24.65 -21.42 -12.54
CA SER A 32 -23.51 -21.42 -11.61
C SER A 32 -22.75 -20.09 -11.65
N SER A 33 -22.53 -19.55 -12.85
CA SER A 33 -21.87 -18.26 -13.05
C SER A 33 -22.69 -17.12 -12.46
N GLU A 34 -24.00 -17.09 -12.71
CA GLU A 34 -24.89 -16.06 -12.21
C GLU A 34 -25.01 -16.10 -10.68
N ARG A 35 -25.13 -17.29 -10.08
CA ARG A 35 -25.08 -17.43 -8.61
C ARG A 35 -23.80 -16.87 -8.00
N LYS A 36 -22.65 -17.11 -8.65
CA LYS A 36 -21.37 -16.52 -8.22
C LYS A 36 -21.36 -15.02 -8.38
N ARG A 37 -21.88 -14.49 -9.49
CA ARG A 37 -22.02 -13.04 -9.73
C ARG A 37 -22.88 -12.40 -8.64
N LEU A 38 -24.07 -12.93 -8.38
CA LEU A 38 -24.98 -12.43 -7.35
C LEU A 38 -24.35 -12.48 -5.96
N LYS A 39 -23.61 -13.55 -5.64
CA LYS A 39 -22.82 -13.62 -4.39
C LYS A 39 -21.78 -12.50 -4.32
N THR A 40 -21.03 -12.28 -5.40
CA THR A 40 -20.05 -11.18 -5.47
C THR A 40 -20.71 -9.82 -5.32
N ILE A 41 -21.85 -9.56 -5.98
CA ILE A 41 -22.60 -8.32 -5.87
C ILE A 41 -23.12 -8.11 -4.44
N SER A 42 -23.55 -9.19 -3.76
CA SER A 42 -24.00 -9.11 -2.36
C SER A 42 -22.86 -8.77 -1.39
N GLU A 43 -21.64 -9.26 -1.64
CA GLU A 43 -20.45 -8.99 -0.81
C GLU A 43 -19.84 -7.61 -1.14
N PHE A 44 -19.96 -7.17 -2.40
CA PHE A 44 -19.42 -5.92 -2.92
C PHE A 44 -20.50 -5.17 -3.70
N PRO A 45 -21.35 -4.42 -2.99
CA PRO A 45 -22.32 -3.54 -3.63
C PRO A 45 -21.58 -2.57 -4.57
N PHE A 46 -22.12 -2.32 -5.76
CA PHE A 46 -21.55 -1.42 -6.78
C PHE A 46 -20.31 -1.92 -7.54
N ILE A 47 -19.98 -3.21 -7.49
CA ILE A 47 -18.86 -3.76 -8.31
C ILE A 47 -18.99 -3.47 -9.82
N ASP A 48 -20.22 -3.34 -10.32
CA ASP A 48 -20.53 -3.04 -11.72
C ASP A 48 -20.28 -1.56 -12.08
N GLY A 49 -20.16 -0.67 -11.09
CA GLY A 49 -19.83 0.75 -11.27
C GLY A 49 -18.33 1.06 -11.20
N GLU A 50 -17.51 0.07 -10.86
CA GLU A 50 -16.05 0.24 -10.80
C GLU A 50 -15.44 0.30 -12.21
N SER A 51 -14.45 1.17 -12.39
CA SER A 51 -13.65 1.20 -13.62
C SER A 51 -12.56 0.14 -13.52
N TRP A 52 -12.57 -0.86 -14.40
CA TRP A 52 -11.56 -1.93 -14.40
C TRP A 52 -10.57 -1.77 -15.56
N ARG A 53 -9.27 -1.85 -15.28
CA ARG A 53 -8.19 -1.80 -16.29
C ARG A 53 -7.23 -2.97 -16.16
N GLY A 54 -6.64 -3.37 -17.28
CA GLY A 54 -5.57 -4.38 -17.30
C GLY A 54 -4.34 -3.86 -16.58
N ILE A 55 -3.69 -4.72 -15.79
CA ILE A 55 -2.44 -4.37 -15.11
C ILE A 55 -1.30 -4.49 -16.11
N THR A 56 -0.46 -3.46 -16.21
CA THR A 56 0.69 -3.42 -17.12
C THR A 56 1.65 -4.60 -16.88
N GLY A 57 2.02 -5.33 -17.93
CA GLY A 57 2.83 -6.55 -17.86
C GLY A 57 2.06 -7.82 -17.45
N TYR A 58 0.75 -7.68 -17.19
CA TYR A 58 -0.17 -8.74 -16.77
C TYR A 58 -1.49 -8.68 -17.56
N GLU A 59 -1.47 -8.05 -18.73
CA GLU A 59 -2.62 -7.83 -19.59
C GLU A 59 -3.25 -9.16 -20.00
N GLY A 60 -4.59 -9.23 -19.98
CA GLY A 60 -5.33 -10.47 -20.25
C GLY A 60 -5.33 -11.49 -19.10
N TYR A 61 -4.51 -11.31 -18.06
CA TYR A 61 -4.47 -12.18 -16.88
C TYR A 61 -5.12 -11.54 -15.66
N TYR A 62 -4.86 -10.26 -15.42
CA TYR A 62 -5.33 -9.56 -14.23
C TYR A 62 -5.85 -8.16 -14.56
N GLN A 63 -6.79 -7.70 -13.74
CA GLN A 63 -7.29 -6.33 -13.76
C GLN A 63 -7.32 -5.74 -12.35
N VAL A 64 -7.14 -4.44 -12.27
CA VAL A 64 -7.31 -3.64 -11.06
C VAL A 64 -8.43 -2.61 -11.27
N SER A 65 -9.18 -2.32 -10.21
CA SER A 65 -10.22 -1.29 -10.22
C SER A 65 -9.77 0.02 -9.58
N ASP A 66 -10.44 1.10 -9.96
CA ASP A 66 -10.32 2.42 -9.33
C ASP A 66 -10.73 2.43 -7.85
N LEU A 67 -11.45 1.41 -7.36
CA LEU A 67 -11.75 1.23 -5.93
C LEU A 67 -10.74 0.33 -5.19
N GLY A 68 -9.64 -0.06 -5.84
CA GLY A 68 -8.56 -0.81 -5.19
C GLY A 68 -8.84 -2.31 -5.05
N ARG A 69 -9.64 -2.89 -5.95
CA ARG A 69 -9.83 -4.34 -6.04
C ARG A 69 -8.99 -4.91 -7.16
N VAL A 70 -8.56 -6.17 -7.00
CA VAL A 70 -7.82 -6.89 -8.03
C VAL A 70 -8.57 -8.18 -8.37
N ARG A 71 -8.69 -8.50 -9.65
CA ARG A 71 -9.30 -9.74 -10.13
C ARG A 71 -8.40 -10.45 -11.13
N SER A 72 -8.41 -11.78 -11.11
CA SER A 72 -7.90 -12.59 -12.21
C SER A 72 -8.98 -12.74 -13.29
N LEU A 73 -8.54 -12.84 -14.54
CA LEU A 73 -9.36 -13.10 -15.72
C LEU A 73 -9.36 -14.58 -16.11
N PHE A 74 -8.68 -15.41 -15.33
CA PHE A 74 -8.54 -16.83 -15.58
C PHE A 74 -8.71 -17.65 -14.32
N TYR A 75 -8.92 -18.94 -14.55
CA TYR A 75 -8.83 -20.01 -13.57
C TYR A 75 -7.70 -20.96 -13.97
N SER A 76 -6.86 -21.32 -13.01
CA SER A 76 -5.84 -22.35 -13.20
C SER A 76 -5.86 -23.33 -12.02
N ASN A 77 -5.71 -24.62 -12.31
CA ASN A 77 -5.52 -25.69 -11.32
C ASN A 77 -4.17 -26.42 -11.49
N GLY A 78 -3.21 -25.79 -12.19
CA GLY A 78 -1.90 -26.37 -12.49
C GLY A 78 -1.87 -27.35 -13.67
N ARG A 79 -3.03 -27.89 -14.09
CA ARG A 79 -3.13 -28.78 -15.27
C ARG A 79 -3.82 -28.12 -16.46
N LYS A 80 -4.76 -27.22 -16.19
CA LYS A 80 -5.53 -26.50 -17.21
C LYS A 80 -5.70 -25.05 -16.82
N ILE A 81 -5.59 -24.17 -17.82
CA ILE A 81 -5.93 -22.75 -17.72
C ILE A 81 -7.23 -22.51 -18.50
N ILE A 82 -8.15 -21.78 -17.88
CA ILE A 82 -9.42 -21.36 -18.49
C ILE A 82 -9.53 -19.85 -18.35
N PHE A 83 -9.47 -19.14 -19.48
CA PHE A 83 -9.66 -17.70 -19.55
C PHE A 83 -11.15 -17.32 -19.44
N ASN A 84 -11.43 -16.02 -19.30
CA ASN A 84 -12.75 -15.44 -19.10
C ASN A 84 -13.46 -15.96 -17.83
N ARG A 85 -12.68 -16.27 -16.80
CA ARG A 85 -13.18 -16.59 -15.46
C ARG A 85 -12.71 -15.55 -14.46
N LEU A 86 -13.62 -14.62 -14.17
CA LEU A 86 -13.39 -13.57 -13.19
C LEU A 86 -13.33 -14.14 -11.77
N LYS A 87 -12.29 -13.77 -11.03
CA LYS A 87 -12.18 -14.06 -9.60
C LYS A 87 -11.51 -12.90 -8.88
N LEU A 88 -12.21 -12.32 -7.91
CA LEU A 88 -11.59 -11.34 -7.00
C LEU A 88 -10.49 -12.02 -6.18
N LEU A 89 -9.32 -11.39 -6.14
CA LEU A 89 -8.21 -11.83 -5.32
C LEU A 89 -8.42 -11.34 -3.89
N LYS A 90 -8.08 -12.20 -2.92
CA LYS A 90 -8.05 -11.82 -1.52
C LYS A 90 -6.68 -11.21 -1.21
N PRO A 91 -6.61 -9.93 -0.78
CA PRO A 91 -5.34 -9.32 -0.45
C PRO A 91 -4.81 -9.87 0.88
N ALA A 92 -3.48 -9.86 1.02
CA ALA A 92 -2.79 -10.05 2.27
C ALA A 92 -2.39 -8.69 2.85
N ILE A 93 -2.37 -8.58 4.17
CA ILE A 93 -1.90 -7.39 4.88
C ILE A 93 -0.40 -7.58 5.18
N THR A 94 0.44 -6.61 4.83
CA THR A 94 1.87 -6.61 5.18
C THR A 94 2.06 -6.27 6.66
N ARG A 95 3.27 -6.49 7.19
CA ARG A 95 3.63 -6.08 8.56
C ARG A 95 3.37 -4.58 8.81
N ASP A 96 3.58 -3.75 7.78
CA ASP A 96 3.41 -2.31 7.85
C ASP A 96 1.97 -1.85 7.58
N GLY A 97 1.03 -2.77 7.35
CA GLY A 97 -0.40 -2.49 7.17
C GLY A 97 -0.85 -2.25 5.73
N TYR A 98 0.02 -2.44 4.73
CA TYR A 98 -0.36 -2.29 3.32
C TYR A 98 -1.05 -3.54 2.78
N LEU A 99 -2.01 -3.36 1.87
CA LEU A 99 -2.62 -4.48 1.13
C LEU A 99 -1.77 -4.88 -0.08
N GLN A 100 -1.53 -6.18 -0.23
CA GLN A 100 -0.78 -6.75 -1.35
C GLN A 100 -1.47 -8.00 -1.94
N VAL A 101 -1.17 -8.27 -3.21
CA VAL A 101 -1.62 -9.46 -3.93
C VAL A 101 -0.44 -10.13 -4.62
N THR A 102 -0.54 -11.44 -4.83
CA THR A 102 0.42 -12.19 -5.65
C THR A 102 -0.15 -12.39 -7.04
N LEU A 103 0.52 -11.86 -8.05
CA LEU A 103 0.22 -12.10 -9.46
C LEU A 103 1.09 -13.25 -9.97
N CYS A 104 0.48 -14.15 -10.74
CA CYS A 104 1.14 -15.33 -11.27
C CYS A 104 0.84 -15.48 -12.77
N VAL A 105 1.90 -15.51 -13.59
CA VAL A 105 1.84 -15.74 -15.04
C VAL A 105 2.99 -16.67 -15.42
N ASN A 106 2.71 -17.71 -16.20
CA ASN A 106 3.71 -18.67 -16.69
C ASN A 106 4.62 -19.28 -15.60
N GLY A 107 4.05 -19.51 -14.41
CA GLY A 107 4.78 -20.07 -13.26
C GLY A 107 5.61 -19.05 -12.47
N SER A 108 5.83 -17.85 -13.00
CA SER A 108 6.45 -16.75 -12.26
C SER A 108 5.44 -16.10 -11.33
N LYS A 109 5.84 -15.89 -10.07
CA LYS A 109 5.01 -15.28 -9.02
C LYS A 109 5.68 -14.01 -8.53
N GLN A 110 4.94 -12.91 -8.50
CA GLN A 110 5.42 -11.63 -7.97
C GLN A 110 4.37 -11.02 -7.05
N GLN A 111 4.84 -10.46 -5.94
CA GLN A 111 4.00 -9.72 -4.99
C GLN A 111 3.95 -8.25 -5.39
N TRP A 112 2.75 -7.68 -5.33
CA TRP A 112 2.47 -6.31 -5.70
C TRP A 112 1.60 -5.65 -4.64
N SER A 113 1.95 -4.42 -4.25
CA SER A 113 1.09 -3.61 -3.39
C SER A 113 -0.09 -3.06 -4.20
N ILE A 114 -1.30 -3.10 -3.62
CA ILE A 114 -2.51 -2.71 -4.33
C ILE A 114 -2.50 -1.22 -4.66
N HIS A 115 -2.11 -0.35 -3.71
CA HIS A 115 -2.05 1.09 -3.95
C HIS A 115 -1.18 1.43 -5.18
N ARG A 116 -0.05 0.71 -5.36
CA ARG A 116 0.86 0.98 -6.48
C ARG A 116 0.28 0.46 -7.78
N LEU A 117 -0.34 -0.73 -7.78
CA LEU A 117 -1.08 -1.25 -8.93
C LEU A 117 -2.19 -0.31 -9.39
N VAL A 118 -2.99 0.21 -8.46
CA VAL A 118 -4.08 1.15 -8.78
C VAL A 118 -3.47 2.39 -9.43
N LEU A 119 -2.57 3.09 -8.73
CA LEU A 119 -2.09 4.37 -9.22
C LEU A 119 -1.32 4.22 -10.55
N SER A 120 -0.44 3.23 -10.69
CA SER A 120 0.30 2.99 -11.94
C SER A 120 -0.56 2.53 -13.12
N THR A 121 -1.78 2.04 -12.87
CA THR A 121 -2.69 1.59 -13.93
C THR A 121 -3.61 2.73 -14.41
N PHE A 122 -3.96 3.66 -13.52
CA PHE A 122 -4.87 4.76 -13.83
C PHE A 122 -4.18 6.08 -14.18
N THR A 123 -2.91 6.25 -13.79
CA THR A 123 -2.09 7.43 -14.10
C THR A 123 -0.80 7.03 -14.81
N GLU A 124 0.01 8.02 -15.20
CA GLU A 124 1.38 7.77 -15.64
C GLU A 124 2.21 7.13 -14.51
N THR A 125 3.00 6.12 -14.84
CA THR A 125 3.85 5.40 -13.88
C THR A 125 5.05 6.25 -13.49
N ARG A 126 5.30 6.37 -12.18
CA ARG A 126 6.42 7.14 -11.62
C ARG A 126 7.22 6.26 -10.68
N ASP A 127 8.17 5.50 -11.22
CA ASP A 127 8.92 4.52 -10.42
C ASP A 127 9.89 5.14 -9.41
N ASP A 128 10.29 6.39 -9.66
CA ASP A 128 11.11 7.23 -8.78
C ASP A 128 10.35 7.77 -7.55
N LEU A 129 9.02 7.63 -7.51
CA LEU A 129 8.17 8.16 -6.46
C LEU A 129 7.54 7.08 -5.56
N GLN A 130 7.04 7.54 -4.42
CA GLN A 130 6.24 6.76 -3.48
C GLN A 130 4.75 7.05 -3.71
N VAL A 131 3.90 6.10 -3.32
CA VAL A 131 2.46 6.34 -3.27
C VAL A 131 2.09 6.79 -1.86
N ASN A 132 1.44 7.95 -1.75
CA ASN A 132 0.86 8.44 -0.51
C ASN A 132 -0.63 8.10 -0.45
N HIS A 133 -1.11 7.77 0.75
CA HIS A 133 -2.53 7.67 1.07
C HIS A 133 -2.97 8.99 1.68
N ILE A 134 -3.79 9.77 0.97
CA ILE A 134 -4.18 11.14 1.36
C ILE A 134 -4.85 11.16 2.74
N ASN A 135 -5.68 10.17 3.06
CA ASN A 135 -6.32 10.04 4.36
C ASN A 135 -5.46 9.33 5.44
N GLY A 136 -4.25 8.87 5.11
CA GLY A 136 -3.38 8.11 6.02
C GLY A 136 -3.79 6.65 6.26
N ILE A 137 -4.85 6.16 5.62
CA ILE A 137 -5.37 4.79 5.80
C ILE A 137 -4.81 3.87 4.72
N LYS A 138 -3.83 3.05 5.08
CA LYS A 138 -3.09 2.14 4.16
C LYS A 138 -3.96 1.08 3.47
N SER A 139 -5.13 0.77 4.02
CA SER A 139 -6.10 -0.16 3.44
C SER A 139 -7.06 0.49 2.45
N ASP A 140 -7.15 1.82 2.42
CA ASP A 140 -8.01 2.57 1.49
C ASP A 140 -7.27 2.84 0.17
N ASN A 141 -7.35 1.85 -0.73
CA ASN A 141 -6.65 1.89 -2.01
C ASN A 141 -7.51 2.45 -3.15
N ARG A 142 -8.55 3.24 -2.85
CA ARG A 142 -9.33 3.93 -3.89
C ARG A 142 -8.43 4.93 -4.59
N LEU A 143 -8.50 5.02 -5.91
CA LEU A 143 -7.69 5.90 -6.74
C LEU A 143 -7.74 7.36 -6.26
N ILE A 144 -8.92 7.85 -5.85
CA ILE A 144 -9.12 9.20 -5.34
C ILE A 144 -8.35 9.50 -4.05
N ASN A 145 -7.91 8.47 -3.33
CA ASN A 145 -7.15 8.58 -2.08
C ASN A 145 -5.64 8.39 -2.28
N LEU A 146 -5.17 8.20 -3.51
CA LEU A 146 -3.77 7.88 -3.82
C LEU A 146 -3.14 8.98 -4.67
N GLU A 147 -1.89 9.30 -4.36
CA GLU A 147 -1.09 10.24 -5.15
C GLU A 147 0.39 9.83 -5.17
N TRP A 148 1.09 10.24 -6.23
CA TRP A 148 2.55 10.11 -6.28
C TRP A 148 3.18 11.25 -5.48
N CYS A 149 4.18 10.93 -4.67
CA CYS A 149 4.90 11.90 -3.87
C CYS A 149 6.37 11.51 -3.70
N THR A 150 7.21 12.49 -3.41
CA THR A 150 8.56 12.25 -2.91
C THR A 150 8.51 11.75 -1.46
N GLN A 151 9.60 11.11 -1.02
CA GLN A 151 9.72 10.69 0.37
C GLN A 151 9.58 11.86 1.35
N SER A 152 10.14 13.03 1.02
CA SER A 152 10.04 14.24 1.84
C SER A 152 8.61 14.73 1.97
N GLU A 153 7.86 14.78 0.87
CA GLU A 153 6.45 15.18 0.88
C GLU A 153 5.61 14.19 1.69
N ASN A 154 5.85 12.90 1.53
CA ASN A 154 5.15 11.85 2.28
C ASN A 154 5.37 11.98 3.80
N MET A 155 6.62 12.23 4.22
CA MET A 155 6.92 12.45 5.64
C MET A 155 6.25 13.73 6.17
N LEU A 156 6.33 14.84 5.42
CA LEU A 156 5.67 16.10 5.79
C LEU A 156 4.15 15.92 5.90
N HIS A 157 3.56 15.16 4.97
CA HIS A 157 2.16 14.78 5.02
C HIS A 157 1.84 14.01 6.30
N ALA A 158 2.59 12.95 6.60
CA ALA A 158 2.41 12.14 7.80
C ALA A 158 2.49 12.96 9.10
N TYR A 159 3.41 13.93 9.19
CA TYR A 159 3.45 14.87 10.32
C TYR A 159 2.21 15.77 10.36
N ARG A 160 1.79 16.31 9.21
CA ARG A 160 0.64 17.22 9.10
C ARG A 160 -0.67 16.55 9.53
N ILE A 161 -0.86 15.28 9.18
CA ILE A 161 -2.06 14.51 9.57
C ILE A 161 -1.89 13.77 10.91
N GLY A 162 -0.76 13.96 11.60
CA GLY A 162 -0.54 13.44 12.95
C GLY A 162 -0.22 11.94 13.04
N LEU A 163 0.19 11.30 11.94
CA LEU A 163 0.64 9.91 11.94
C LEU A 163 2.04 9.76 12.54
N GLU A 164 2.89 10.78 12.36
CA GLU A 164 4.24 10.83 12.91
C GLU A 164 4.35 11.95 13.95
N LYS A 165 5.07 11.68 15.03
CA LYS A 165 5.41 12.70 16.03
C LYS A 165 6.81 13.22 15.74
N PRO A 166 7.06 14.54 15.86
CA PRO A 166 8.41 15.06 15.74
C PRO A 166 9.33 14.26 16.66
N CYS A 167 10.46 13.82 16.13
CA CYS A 167 11.45 13.17 16.97
C CYS A 167 11.91 14.18 18.02
N ASP A 168 11.43 14.02 19.26
CA ASP A 168 12.03 14.68 20.39
C ASP A 168 13.36 13.96 20.59
N ASN A 169 14.39 14.43 19.91
CA ASN A 169 15.72 13.83 19.91
C ASN A 169 16.40 13.92 21.31
N GLY A 170 15.62 14.11 22.39
CA GLY A 170 16.10 14.35 23.75
C GLY A 170 16.92 15.63 23.88
N PHE A 171 16.89 16.52 22.88
CA PHE A 171 17.72 17.73 22.82
C PHE A 171 17.02 19.00 23.29
N LYS A 172 15.78 18.93 23.80
CA LYS A 172 15.25 19.96 24.72
C LYS A 172 15.87 19.78 26.11
N LYS A 173 17.21 19.79 26.14
CA LYS A 173 17.99 19.85 27.36
C LYS A 173 18.58 21.24 27.42
N THR A 174 18.32 21.93 28.52
CA THR A 174 18.97 23.20 28.77
C THR A 174 20.48 22.99 28.81
N VAL A 175 21.24 23.98 28.35
CA VAL A 175 22.70 23.92 28.38
C VAL A 175 23.23 25.17 29.06
N SER A 176 24.10 24.97 30.04
CA SER A 176 24.78 26.04 30.75
C SER A 176 26.21 26.18 30.24
N ILE A 177 26.61 27.41 29.92
CA ILE A 177 28.01 27.76 29.63
C ILE A 177 28.71 28.11 30.93
N VAL A 178 29.87 27.50 31.16
CA VAL A 178 30.65 27.59 32.39
C VAL A 178 32.04 28.11 32.07
N LYS A 179 32.53 29.08 32.86
CA LYS A 179 33.89 29.60 32.79
C LYS A 179 34.44 29.76 34.20
N ASP A 180 35.69 29.37 34.42
CA ASP A 180 36.36 29.47 35.73
C ASP A 180 35.55 28.84 36.89
N GLY A 181 34.79 27.78 36.58
CA GLY A 181 33.94 27.07 37.55
C GLY A 181 32.56 27.68 37.81
N ALA A 182 32.26 28.87 37.28
CA ALA A 182 30.98 29.54 37.43
C ALA A 182 30.07 29.37 36.21
N ILE A 183 28.78 29.14 36.44
CA ILE A 183 27.77 29.18 35.37
C ILE A 183 27.55 30.64 34.99
N ILE A 184 27.78 30.98 33.73
CA ILE A 184 27.54 32.32 33.20
C ILE A 184 26.06 32.45 32.80
N GLN A 185 25.57 31.51 32.00
CA GLN A 185 24.22 31.56 31.44
C GLN A 185 23.72 30.16 31.11
N THR A 186 22.39 29.99 31.13
CA THR A 186 21.70 28.77 30.70
C THR A 186 20.77 29.09 29.52
N TYR A 187 20.78 28.21 28.52
CA TYR A 187 20.04 28.33 27.27
C TYR A 187 19.05 27.17 27.11
N GLU A 188 17.98 27.37 26.35
CA GLU A 188 16.97 26.32 26.12
C GLU A 188 17.50 25.21 25.20
N SER A 189 18.52 25.51 24.40
CA SER A 189 19.19 24.53 23.55
C SER A 189 20.64 24.87 23.22
N ILE A 190 21.42 23.84 22.88
CA ILE A 190 22.78 24.00 22.35
C ILE A 190 22.81 24.88 21.08
N ARG A 191 21.77 24.81 20.24
CA ARG A 191 21.70 25.63 19.02
C ARG A 191 21.56 27.11 19.32
N GLU A 192 20.73 27.46 20.29
CA GLU A 192 20.56 28.84 20.74
C GLU A 192 21.87 29.37 21.34
N MET A 193 22.47 28.64 22.28
CA MET A 193 23.77 29.01 22.88
C MET A 193 24.84 29.25 21.80
N CYS A 194 24.98 28.34 20.83
CA CYS A 194 26.00 28.49 19.78
C CYS A 194 25.76 29.72 18.90
N ARG A 195 24.49 30.10 18.68
CA ARG A 195 24.13 31.27 17.87
C ARG A 195 24.42 32.57 18.61
N VAL A 196 24.05 32.66 19.89
CA VAL A 196 24.24 33.86 20.72
C VAL A 196 25.72 34.08 21.03
N GLU A 197 26.43 33.02 21.42
CA GLU A 197 27.84 33.09 21.85
C GLU A 197 28.85 32.97 20.70
N GLY A 198 28.39 32.72 19.47
CA GLY A 198 29.27 32.52 18.30
C GLY A 198 30.23 31.32 18.45
N LEU A 199 29.70 30.20 18.96
CA LEU A 199 30.46 28.96 19.20
C LEU A 199 30.20 27.93 18.10
N ASP A 200 31.20 27.10 17.78
CA ASP A 200 31.00 25.98 16.87
C ASP A 200 30.29 24.83 17.57
N ARG A 201 29.10 24.47 17.06
CA ARG A 201 28.28 23.40 17.64
C ARG A 201 29.02 22.07 17.70
N ARG A 202 29.87 21.74 16.71
CA ARG A 202 30.60 20.47 16.71
C ARG A 202 31.67 20.45 17.79
N ALA A 203 32.39 21.54 18.01
CA ALA A 203 33.36 21.70 19.08
C ALA A 203 32.70 21.63 20.47
N VAL A 204 31.59 22.34 20.68
CA VAL A 204 30.79 22.27 21.91
C VAL A 204 30.39 20.82 22.23
N MET A 205 29.88 20.08 21.23
CA MET A 205 29.50 18.67 21.40
C MET A 205 30.68 17.75 21.73
N ARG A 206 31.90 18.07 21.26
CA ARG A 206 33.11 17.30 21.63
C ARG A 206 33.51 17.55 23.08
N VAL A 207 33.36 18.78 23.57
CA VAL A 207 33.60 19.11 24.98
C VAL A 207 32.59 18.40 25.88
N ILE A 208 31.29 18.46 25.55
CA ILE A 208 30.24 17.76 26.30
C ILE A 208 30.49 16.24 26.35
N LYS A 209 31.02 15.65 25.27
CA LYS A 209 31.36 14.22 25.20
C LYS A 209 32.70 13.87 25.87
N GLY A 210 33.37 14.82 26.52
CA GLY A 210 34.65 14.62 27.18
C GLY A 210 35.83 14.38 26.22
N ARG A 211 35.67 14.66 24.92
CA ARG A 211 36.75 14.50 23.93
C ARG A 211 37.72 15.68 23.94
N PHE A 212 37.24 16.85 24.37
CA PHE A 212 37.97 18.11 24.43
C PHE A 212 37.77 18.70 25.82
N THR A 213 38.78 19.38 26.36
CA THR A 213 38.72 19.94 27.72
C THR A 213 37.88 21.22 27.80
N ASN A 214 37.99 22.09 26.80
CA ASN A 214 37.19 23.31 26.67
C ASN A 214 37.05 23.73 25.20
N HIS A 215 36.16 24.70 24.93
CA HIS A 215 36.10 25.39 23.65
C HIS A 215 36.09 26.90 23.90
N LYS A 216 37.10 27.61 23.36
CA LYS A 216 37.31 29.05 23.58
C LYS A 216 37.35 29.43 25.08
N GLY A 217 37.88 28.56 25.94
CA GLY A 217 37.94 28.79 27.39
C GLY A 217 36.65 28.45 28.15
N TYR A 218 35.60 27.96 27.49
CA TYR A 218 34.34 27.56 28.11
C TYR A 218 34.20 26.04 28.23
N THR A 219 33.53 25.61 29.30
CA THR A 219 32.98 24.25 29.47
C THR A 219 31.45 24.32 29.46
N PHE A 220 30.80 23.16 29.32
CA PHE A 220 29.36 23.11 29.12
C PHE A 220 28.73 22.02 29.98
N LYS A 221 27.61 22.35 30.64
CA LYS A 221 26.81 21.41 31.42
C LYS A 221 25.45 21.27 30.78
N VAL A 222 25.01 20.03 30.53
CA VAL A 222 23.72 19.72 29.93
C VAL A 222 22.75 19.28 31.04
N GLY A 223 21.54 19.86 31.05
CA GLY A 223 20.43 19.49 31.94
C GLY A 223 19.78 18.14 31.64
#